data_AF-A0A4R2J1U5-F1
#
_entry.id   AF-A0A4R2J1U5-F1
#
_cell.length_a   1.000
_cell.length_b   1.000
_cell.length_c   1.000
_cell.angle_alpha   90.00
_cell.angle_beta   90.00
_cell.angle_gamma   90.00
#
_symmetry.space_group_name_H-M   'P 1'
#
loop_
_entity.id
_entity.type
_entity.pdbx_description
1 polymer ?
#
loop_
_entity_poly.entity_id
_entity_poly.type
_entity_poly.pdbx_seq_one_letter_code
_entity_poly.pdbx_strand_id
1 'polypeptide(L)'
;MLPQSFLGQFGDRIVVQPFIALLGPIGFVVPFLMGLWAGRRRILERPAEHVMLLVSTAIIGITVAVLGALPVSLIIGGVIDPPSDHTLSLIGSMHDSSGVFGGFGYAALIVLIAMRLGDRQGPITLAIAAVGQRSLTCYLAQSVVWAVVFTPYLLDLSRTLSTATTALLAIATWLATVLLADRMRRVGYRGPFELLIRRITYQPSMTSATRSRSSGSRA
;
A
#
# COMPACT_ATOMS: atom_id res chain seq x y z
N MET A 1 0.13 -20.73 -15.25
CA MET A 1 -1.34 -20.58 -15.11
C MET A 1 -1.68 -20.64 -13.62
N LEU A 2 -2.66 -19.87 -13.14
CA LEU A 2 -3.03 -19.91 -11.73
C LEU A 2 -3.67 -21.28 -11.38
N PRO A 3 -3.33 -21.86 -10.21
CA PRO A 3 -3.89 -23.14 -9.78
C PRO A 3 -5.42 -23.08 -9.65
N GLN A 4 -6.09 -24.10 -10.19
CA GLN A 4 -7.54 -24.21 -10.28
C GLN A 4 -8.20 -24.72 -8.99
N SER A 5 -7.39 -25.10 -7.99
CA SER A 5 -7.87 -25.59 -6.70
C SER A 5 -7.08 -24.95 -5.55
N PHE A 6 -7.73 -24.83 -4.39
CA PHE A 6 -7.12 -24.29 -3.18
C PHE A 6 -5.85 -25.06 -2.77
N LEU A 7 -5.91 -26.40 -2.81
CA LEU A 7 -4.78 -27.26 -2.45
C LEU A 7 -3.61 -27.12 -3.42
N GLY A 8 -3.88 -26.99 -4.73
CA GLY A 8 -2.84 -26.71 -5.72
C GLY A 8 -2.17 -25.36 -5.47
N GLN A 9 -2.97 -24.33 -5.15
CA GLN A 9 -2.44 -23.01 -4.79
C GLN A 9 -1.56 -23.03 -3.55
N PHE A 10 -1.96 -23.80 -2.53
CA PHE A 10 -1.17 -23.94 -1.32
C PHE A 10 0.16 -24.67 -1.59
N GLY A 11 0.13 -25.74 -2.39
CA GLY A 11 1.31 -26.49 -2.80
C GLY A 11 2.32 -25.65 -3.58
N ASP A 12 1.88 -24.84 -4.55
CA ASP A 12 2.77 -23.96 -5.31
C ASP A 12 3.34 -22.84 -4.42
N ARG A 13 2.50 -22.28 -3.53
CA ARG A 13 2.90 -21.16 -2.68
C ARG A 13 3.85 -21.59 -1.56
N ILE A 14 3.73 -22.78 -0.98
CA ILE A 14 4.63 -23.16 0.13
C ILE A 14 6.10 -23.21 -0.29
N VAL A 15 6.36 -23.50 -1.57
CA VAL A 15 7.72 -23.51 -2.15
C VAL A 15 8.19 -22.08 -2.43
N VAL A 16 7.36 -21.24 -3.04
CA VAL A 16 7.76 -19.90 -3.52
C VAL A 16 7.72 -18.85 -2.40
N GLN A 17 6.77 -18.95 -1.47
CA GLN A 17 6.50 -17.94 -0.44
C GLN A 17 7.68 -17.68 0.50
N PRO A 18 8.46 -18.68 0.95
CA PRO A 18 9.64 -18.43 1.77
C PRO A 18 10.69 -17.58 1.04
N PHE A 19 10.91 -17.82 -0.26
CA PHE A 19 11.83 -17.01 -1.06
C PHE A 19 11.33 -15.58 -1.20
N ILE A 20 10.05 -15.38 -1.49
CA ILE A 20 9.45 -14.03 -1.54
C ILE A 20 9.54 -13.34 -0.18
N ALA A 21 9.26 -14.04 0.92
CA ALA A 21 9.32 -13.48 2.26
C ALA A 21 10.75 -13.08 2.67
N LEU A 22 11.76 -13.85 2.26
CA LEU A 22 13.16 -13.59 2.56
C LEU A 22 13.79 -12.54 1.64
N LEU A 23 13.56 -12.64 0.32
CA LEU A 23 14.22 -11.81 -0.69
C LEU A 23 13.38 -10.60 -1.12
N GLY A 24 12.06 -10.69 -1.06
CA GLY A 24 11.14 -9.60 -1.45
C GLY A 24 11.43 -8.27 -0.74
N PRO A 25 11.72 -8.25 0.58
CA PRO A 25 12.07 -7.01 1.28
C PRO A 25 13.31 -6.29 0.72
N ILE A 26 14.24 -7.00 0.06
CA ILE A 26 15.47 -6.41 -0.50
C ILE A 26 15.13 -5.31 -1.51
N GLY A 27 14.13 -5.55 -2.37
CA GLY A 27 13.65 -4.56 -3.34
C GLY A 27 13.07 -3.29 -2.71
N PHE A 28 12.63 -3.37 -1.45
CA PHE A 28 12.05 -2.25 -0.71
C PHE A 28 13.04 -1.56 0.24
N VAL A 29 14.28 -2.04 0.35
CA VAL A 29 15.29 -1.44 1.24
C VAL A 29 15.54 0.02 0.87
N VAL A 30 15.78 0.32 -0.41
CA VAL A 30 16.06 1.69 -0.85
C VAL A 30 14.87 2.61 -0.57
N PRO A 31 13.62 2.28 -0.95
CA PRO A 31 12.48 3.12 -0.61
C PRO A 31 12.24 3.29 0.88
N PHE A 32 12.43 2.22 1.65
CA PHE A 32 12.31 2.25 3.10
C PHE A 32 13.34 3.19 3.74
N LEU A 33 14.61 3.11 3.33
CA LEU A 33 15.68 3.99 3.83
C LEU A 33 15.43 5.45 3.46
N MET A 34 14.91 5.72 2.27
CA MET A 34 14.49 7.07 1.86
C MET A 34 13.36 7.60 2.76
N GLY A 35 12.35 6.77 3.05
CA GLY A 35 11.29 7.11 4.00
C GLY A 35 11.82 7.37 5.42
N LEU A 36 12.75 6.54 5.89
CA LEU A 36 13.40 6.71 7.19
C LEU A 36 14.21 8.02 7.25
N TRP A 37 15.00 8.31 6.21
CA TRP A 37 15.73 9.56 6.08
C TRP A 37 14.79 10.78 6.10
N ALA A 38 13.68 10.71 5.34
CA ALA A 38 12.68 11.77 5.30
C ALA A 38 12.02 12.00 6.67
N GLY A 39 11.70 10.92 7.39
CA GLY A 39 11.19 10.98 8.76
C GLY A 39 12.21 11.56 9.74
N ARG A 40 13.49 11.19 9.65
CA ARG A 40 14.55 11.76 10.50
C ARG A 40 14.75 13.26 10.27
N ARG A 41 14.55 13.74 9.04
CA ARG A 41 14.58 15.17 8.69
C ARG A 41 13.28 15.90 8.95
N ARG A 42 12.26 15.18 9.44
CA ARG A 42 10.93 15.71 9.75
C ARG A 42 10.26 16.40 8.56
N ILE A 43 10.48 15.88 7.34
CA ILE A 43 9.99 16.51 6.11
C ILE A 43 8.45 16.60 6.12
N LEU A 44 7.78 15.57 6.67
CA LEU A 44 6.33 15.52 6.73
C LEU A 44 5.75 16.29 7.92
N GLU A 45 6.47 16.37 9.05
CA GLU A 45 6.04 17.14 10.22
C GLU A 45 6.30 18.64 10.07
N ARG A 46 7.32 19.04 9.29
CA ARG A 46 7.65 20.44 8.98
C ARG A 46 7.74 20.67 7.47
N PRO A 47 6.62 20.49 6.75
CA PRO A 47 6.65 20.52 5.29
C PRO A 47 6.86 21.94 4.74
N ALA A 48 6.53 22.98 5.52
CA ALA A 48 6.79 24.39 5.17
C ALA A 48 8.29 24.71 5.02
N GLU A 49 9.16 23.99 5.73
CA GLU A 49 10.62 24.17 5.62
C GLU A 49 11.20 23.46 4.38
N HIS A 50 10.42 22.58 3.74
CA HIS A 50 10.88 21.66 2.69
C HIS A 50 10.11 21.79 1.37
N VAL A 51 9.43 22.92 1.14
CA VAL A 51 8.54 23.10 -0.02
C VAL A 51 9.24 22.84 -1.35
N MET A 52 10.44 23.38 -1.57
CA MET A 52 11.17 23.15 -2.82
C MET A 52 11.50 21.67 -3.05
N LEU A 53 11.89 20.96 -2.00
CA LEU A 53 12.16 19.52 -2.07
C LEU A 53 10.88 18.75 -2.41
N LEU A 54 9.77 19.07 -1.76
CA LEU A 54 8.47 18.45 -2.01
C LEU A 54 7.99 18.71 -3.45
N VAL A 55 8.07 19.94 -3.94
CA VAL A 55 7.67 20.31 -5.31
C VAL A 55 8.54 19.59 -6.33
N SER A 56 9.86 19.62 -6.18
CA SER A 56 10.77 18.92 -7.09
C SER A 56 10.54 17.41 -7.06
N THR A 57 10.32 16.81 -5.88
CA THR A 57 10.03 15.38 -5.76
C THR A 57 8.70 15.03 -6.41
N ALA A 58 7.66 15.84 -6.23
CA ALA A 58 6.37 15.67 -6.88
C ALA A 58 6.50 15.72 -8.40
N ILE A 59 7.11 16.78 -8.94
CA ILE A 59 7.24 16.98 -10.38
C ILE A 59 8.11 15.88 -11.01
N ILE A 60 9.33 15.69 -10.50
CA ILE A 60 10.27 14.71 -11.07
C ILE A 60 9.72 13.29 -10.91
N GLY A 61 9.27 12.93 -9.71
CA GLY A 61 8.79 11.58 -9.42
C GLY A 61 7.58 11.18 -10.26
N ILE A 62 6.59 12.06 -10.37
CA ILE A 62 5.40 11.81 -11.19
C ILE A 62 5.79 11.78 -12.68
N THR A 63 6.64 12.71 -13.15
CA THR A 63 7.07 12.73 -14.56
C THR A 63 7.80 11.44 -14.93
N VAL A 64 8.75 10.98 -14.09
CA VAL A 64 9.48 9.73 -14.31
C VAL A 64 8.51 8.54 -14.35
N ALA A 65 7.55 8.46 -13.41
CA ALA A 65 6.57 7.39 -13.39
C ALA A 65 5.66 7.38 -14.63
N VAL A 66 5.20 8.55 -15.08
CA VAL A 66 4.39 8.68 -16.29
C VAL A 66 5.21 8.24 -17.50
N LEU A 67 6.42 8.76 -17.69
CA LEU A 67 7.28 8.39 -18.81
C LEU A 67 7.66 6.91 -18.81
N GLY A 68 7.94 6.32 -17.64
CA GLY A 68 8.24 4.90 -17.51
C GLY A 68 7.02 4.00 -17.74
N ALA A 69 5.80 4.50 -17.49
CA ALA A 69 4.56 3.78 -17.77
C ALA A 69 4.07 3.89 -19.22
N LEU A 70 4.54 4.90 -19.99
CA LEU A 70 4.09 5.12 -21.36
C LEU A 70 4.23 3.89 -22.27
N PRO A 71 5.39 3.18 -22.33
CA PRO A 71 5.54 2.04 -23.24
C PRO A 71 4.56 0.91 -22.92
N VAL A 72 4.45 0.53 -21.64
CA VAL A 72 3.51 -0.51 -21.18
C VAL A 72 2.06 -0.10 -21.47
N SER A 73 1.72 1.18 -21.25
CA SER A 73 0.36 1.68 -21.48
C SER A 73 -0.03 1.64 -22.95
N LEU A 74 0.91 1.94 -23.86
CA LEU A 74 0.69 1.88 -25.32
C LEU A 74 0.54 0.43 -25.80
N ILE A 75 1.29 -0.51 -25.23
CA ILE A 75 1.16 -1.95 -25.53
C ILE A 75 -0.21 -2.48 -25.03
N ILE A 76 -0.56 -2.22 -23.77
CA ILE A 76 -1.85 -2.67 -23.19
C ILE A 76 -3.03 -2.01 -23.90
N GLY A 77 -2.88 -0.76 -24.34
CA GLY A 77 -3.89 -0.04 -25.12
C GLY A 77 -4.02 -0.50 -26.56
N GLY A 78 -3.17 -1.40 -27.04
CA GLY A 78 -3.18 -1.90 -28.43
C GLY A 78 -2.72 -0.87 -29.46
N VAL A 79 -1.98 0.16 -29.04
CA VAL A 79 -1.43 1.20 -29.93
C VAL A 79 -0.13 0.73 -30.59
N ILE A 80 0.65 -0.07 -29.87
CA ILE A 80 1.91 -0.66 -30.33
C ILE A 80 1.85 -2.16 -30.10
N ASP A 81 2.32 -2.95 -31.06
CA ASP A 81 2.41 -4.40 -30.92
C ASP A 81 3.41 -4.80 -29.83
N PRO A 82 3.14 -5.87 -29.06
CA PRO A 82 4.09 -6.38 -28.08
C PRO A 82 5.44 -6.72 -28.73
N PRO A 83 6.55 -6.15 -28.24
CA PRO A 83 7.87 -6.49 -28.75
C PRO A 83 8.30 -7.90 -28.29
N SER A 84 9.53 -8.31 -28.63
CA SER A 84 10.09 -9.58 -28.13
C SER A 84 10.03 -9.69 -26.60
N ASP A 85 9.91 -10.92 -26.09
CA ASP A 85 9.82 -11.20 -24.64
C ASP A 85 10.95 -10.54 -23.83
N HIS A 86 12.16 -10.53 -24.38
CA HIS A 86 13.31 -9.87 -23.74
C HIS A 86 13.08 -8.37 -23.60
N THR A 87 12.68 -7.69 -24.67
CA THR A 87 12.35 -6.26 -24.63
C THR A 87 11.19 -5.98 -23.67
N LEU A 88 10.18 -6.84 -23.64
CA LEU A 88 9.03 -6.69 -22.73
C LEU A 88 9.46 -6.76 -21.26
N SER A 89 10.38 -7.67 -20.92
CA SER A 89 10.92 -7.77 -19.55
C SER A 89 11.71 -6.54 -19.11
N LEU A 90 12.48 -5.93 -20.01
CA LEU A 90 13.19 -4.68 -19.74
C LEU A 90 12.20 -3.53 -19.55
N ILE A 91 11.21 -3.41 -20.44
CA ILE A 91 10.15 -2.40 -20.34
C ILE A 91 9.38 -2.54 -19.01
N GLY A 92 9.01 -3.77 -18.63
CA GLY A 92 8.35 -4.05 -17.35
C GLY A 92 9.19 -3.64 -16.15
N SER A 93 10.49 -3.96 -16.17
CA SER A 93 11.42 -3.57 -15.10
C SER A 93 11.58 -2.05 -14.99
N MET A 94 11.62 -1.34 -16.13
CA MET A 94 11.64 0.13 -16.16
C MET A 94 10.33 0.72 -15.64
N HIS A 95 9.19 0.14 -16.00
CA HIS A 95 7.88 0.53 -15.48
C HIS A 95 7.84 0.39 -13.95
N ASP A 96 8.19 -0.78 -13.42
CA ASP A 96 8.14 -1.06 -11.98
C ASP A 96 9.08 -0.13 -11.19
N SER A 97 10.31 0.05 -11.67
CA SER A 97 11.29 0.94 -11.03
C SER A 97 10.87 2.41 -11.11
N SER A 98 10.31 2.86 -12.24
CA SER A 98 9.75 4.22 -12.38
C SER A 98 8.57 4.46 -11.43
N GLY A 99 7.77 3.42 -11.15
CA GLY A 99 6.64 3.49 -10.23
C GLY A 99 7.04 3.84 -8.80
N VAL A 100 8.23 3.43 -8.35
CA VAL A 100 8.78 3.78 -7.04
C VAL A 100 8.96 5.31 -6.91
N PHE A 101 9.50 5.96 -7.95
CA PHE A 101 9.62 7.42 -8.00
C PHE A 101 8.25 8.09 -8.02
N GLY A 102 7.27 7.49 -8.71
CA GLY A 102 5.87 7.90 -8.66
C GLY A 102 5.31 7.88 -7.24
N GLY A 103 5.61 6.84 -6.46
CA GLY A 103 5.21 6.74 -5.05
C GLY A 103 5.72 7.92 -4.20
N PHE A 104 7.00 8.28 -4.34
CA PHE A 104 7.54 9.47 -3.67
C PHE A 104 6.90 10.76 -4.18
N GLY A 105 6.68 10.86 -5.49
CA GLY A 105 6.05 12.01 -6.12
C GLY A 105 4.63 12.23 -5.61
N TYR A 106 3.81 11.18 -5.56
CA TYR A 106 2.46 11.23 -5.00
C TYR A 106 2.47 11.57 -3.52
N ALA A 107 3.38 10.99 -2.72
CA ALA A 107 3.49 11.34 -1.31
C ALA A 107 3.80 12.84 -1.12
N ALA A 108 4.77 13.37 -1.87
CA ALA A 108 5.12 14.79 -1.82
C ALA A 108 3.97 15.70 -2.30
N LEU A 109 3.28 15.31 -3.38
CA LEU A 109 2.11 16.02 -3.88
C LEU A 109 0.98 16.06 -2.84
N ILE A 110 0.68 14.94 -2.19
CA ILE A 110 -0.35 14.86 -1.14
C ILE A 110 0.00 15.79 0.03
N VAL A 111 1.27 15.88 0.41
CA VAL A 111 1.75 16.81 1.45
C VAL A 111 1.53 18.26 1.03
N LEU A 112 1.90 18.63 -0.21
CA LEU A 112 1.69 19.98 -0.73
C LEU A 112 0.19 20.34 -0.78
N ILE A 113 -0.65 19.39 -1.19
CA ILE A 113 -2.11 19.55 -1.16
C ILE A 113 -2.57 19.76 0.28
N ALA A 114 -2.14 18.93 1.23
CA ALA A 114 -2.50 19.05 2.64
C ALA A 114 -2.08 20.41 3.23
N MET A 115 -0.88 20.89 2.90
CA MET A 115 -0.42 22.24 3.28
C MET A 115 -1.33 23.33 2.73
N ARG A 116 -1.76 23.21 1.47
CA ARG A 116 -2.63 24.19 0.83
C ARG A 116 -4.03 24.22 1.45
N LEU A 117 -4.53 23.06 1.89
CA LEU A 117 -5.80 22.96 2.61
C LEU A 117 -5.71 23.55 4.02
N GLY A 118 -4.57 23.41 4.71
CA GLY A 118 -4.38 23.91 6.07
C GLY A 118 -5.47 23.38 7.01
N ASP A 119 -6.12 24.29 7.73
CA ASP A 119 -7.20 23.95 8.68
C ASP A 119 -8.56 23.68 8.03
N ARG A 120 -8.67 23.79 6.70
CA ARG A 120 -9.93 23.61 5.97
C ARG A 120 -10.26 22.12 5.82
N GLN A 121 -10.70 21.50 6.91
CA GLN A 121 -11.13 20.11 6.94
C GLN A 121 -12.60 19.97 6.52
N GLY A 122 -12.82 19.51 5.29
CA GLY A 122 -14.15 19.18 4.77
C GLY A 122 -14.54 17.72 5.01
N PRO A 123 -15.79 17.34 4.71
CA PRO A 123 -16.26 15.96 4.86
C PRO A 123 -15.44 14.97 4.02
N ILE A 124 -15.02 15.36 2.81
CA ILE A 124 -14.21 14.52 1.92
C ILE A 124 -12.81 14.29 2.48
N THR A 125 -12.15 15.36 2.95
CA THR A 125 -10.78 15.25 3.50
C THR A 125 -10.78 14.43 4.79
N LEU A 126 -11.82 14.55 5.61
CA LEU A 126 -12.01 13.74 6.80
C LEU A 126 -12.26 12.26 6.46
N ALA A 127 -13.02 11.97 5.40
CA ALA A 127 -13.24 10.60 4.94
C ALA A 127 -11.95 9.96 4.43
N ILE A 128 -11.15 10.69 3.64
CA ILE A 128 -9.85 10.22 3.16
C ILE A 128 -8.88 10.02 4.34
N ALA A 129 -8.84 10.96 5.29
CA ALA A 129 -8.05 10.80 6.51
C ALA A 129 -8.50 9.56 7.33
N ALA A 130 -9.81 9.26 7.35
CA ALA A 130 -10.35 8.08 8.03
C ALA A 130 -9.78 6.77 7.46
N VAL A 131 -9.58 6.71 6.13
CA VAL A 131 -8.94 5.58 5.45
C VAL A 131 -7.49 5.44 5.91
N GLY A 132 -6.73 6.53 5.94
CA GLY A 132 -5.34 6.51 6.42
C GLY A 132 -5.21 6.03 7.87
N GLN A 133 -6.14 6.43 8.75
CA GLN A 133 -6.20 5.97 10.14
C GLN A 133 -6.59 4.49 10.31
N ARG A 134 -7.12 3.86 9.26
CA ARG A 134 -7.64 2.47 9.23
C ARG A 134 -7.06 1.73 8.04
N SER A 135 -5.80 2.00 7.73
CA SER A 135 -5.16 1.56 6.49
C SER A 135 -5.03 0.05 6.39
N LEU A 136 -4.78 -0.67 7.50
CA LEU A 136 -4.68 -2.12 7.52
C LEU A 136 -6.04 -2.78 7.26
N THR A 137 -7.09 -2.29 7.90
CA THR A 137 -8.46 -2.76 7.66
C THR A 137 -8.87 -2.50 6.21
N CYS A 138 -8.63 -1.29 5.70
CA CYS A 138 -9.00 -0.96 4.31
C CYS A 138 -8.22 -1.82 3.33
N TYR A 139 -6.91 -1.97 3.52
CA TYR A 139 -6.06 -2.82 2.69
C TYR A 139 -6.59 -4.26 2.64
N LEU A 140 -6.85 -4.87 3.82
CA LEU A 140 -7.35 -6.24 3.89
C LEU A 140 -8.74 -6.39 3.26
N ALA A 141 -9.64 -5.42 3.44
CA ALA A 141 -10.94 -5.43 2.80
C ALA A 141 -10.81 -5.43 1.26
N GLN A 142 -9.92 -4.58 0.72
CA GLN A 142 -9.64 -4.56 -0.73
C GLN A 142 -9.00 -5.87 -1.19
N SER A 143 -8.04 -6.42 -0.43
CA SER A 143 -7.42 -7.71 -0.74
C SER A 143 -8.44 -8.86 -0.82
N VAL A 144 -9.44 -8.88 0.07
CA VAL A 144 -10.53 -9.87 0.02
C VAL A 144 -11.35 -9.71 -1.26
N VAL A 145 -11.69 -8.48 -1.64
CA VAL A 145 -12.41 -8.22 -2.91
C VAL A 145 -11.59 -8.75 -4.09
N TRP A 146 -10.31 -8.41 -4.17
CA TRP A 146 -9.43 -8.88 -5.25
C TRP A 146 -9.29 -10.41 -5.28
N ALA A 147 -9.15 -11.04 -4.11
CA ALA A 147 -9.10 -12.49 -4.00
C ALA A 147 -10.40 -13.13 -4.52
N VAL A 148 -11.56 -12.64 -4.11
CA VAL A 148 -12.86 -13.18 -4.55
C VAL A 148 -13.08 -13.00 -6.04
N VAL A 149 -12.77 -11.83 -6.58
CA VAL A 149 -13.00 -11.51 -7.99
C VAL A 149 -12.08 -12.28 -8.92
N PHE A 150 -10.79 -12.38 -8.61
CA PHE A 150 -9.78 -12.88 -9.56
C PHE A 150 -9.28 -14.30 -9.31
N THR A 151 -9.65 -14.93 -8.20
CA THR A 151 -9.24 -16.32 -7.96
C THR A 151 -10.02 -17.27 -8.87
N PRO A 152 -9.34 -18.20 -9.61
CA PRO A 152 -9.99 -19.06 -10.59
C PRO A 152 -11.12 -19.95 -10.04
N TYR A 153 -11.00 -20.37 -8.78
CA TYR A 153 -12.01 -21.21 -8.12
C TYR A 153 -13.05 -20.40 -7.31
N LEU A 154 -13.04 -19.07 -7.44
CA LEU A 154 -14.08 -18.19 -6.89
C LEU A 154 -14.90 -17.62 -8.05
N LEU A 155 -14.81 -16.32 -8.35
CA LEU A 155 -15.58 -15.75 -9.46
C LEU A 155 -14.86 -15.82 -10.82
N ASP A 156 -13.52 -15.92 -10.84
CA ASP A 156 -12.69 -15.98 -12.06
C ASP A 156 -12.98 -14.89 -13.11
N LEU A 157 -13.23 -13.66 -12.69
CA LEU A 157 -13.50 -12.54 -13.61
C LEU A 157 -12.25 -12.06 -14.36
N SER A 158 -11.09 -12.69 -14.13
CA SER A 158 -9.81 -12.32 -14.72
C SER A 158 -9.82 -12.36 -16.26
N ARG A 159 -10.62 -13.27 -16.85
CA ARG A 159 -10.74 -13.45 -18.30
C ARG A 159 -11.84 -12.61 -18.95
N THR A 160 -12.79 -12.11 -18.17
CA THR A 160 -13.97 -11.41 -18.67
C THR A 160 -13.87 -9.90 -18.55
N LEU A 161 -13.12 -9.41 -17.55
CA LEU A 161 -12.97 -7.97 -17.34
C LEU A 161 -11.88 -7.40 -18.25
N SER A 162 -12.25 -6.38 -19.01
CA SER A 162 -11.29 -5.52 -19.70
C SER A 162 -10.56 -4.62 -18.70
N THR A 163 -9.42 -4.05 -19.11
CA THR A 163 -8.65 -3.06 -18.32
C THR A 163 -9.54 -1.94 -17.79
N ALA A 164 -10.46 -1.42 -18.62
CA ALA A 164 -11.39 -0.36 -18.23
C ALA A 164 -12.37 -0.81 -17.14
N THR A 165 -12.98 -1.99 -17.31
CA THR A 165 -13.92 -2.53 -16.30
C THR A 165 -13.22 -2.90 -14.99
N THR A 166 -11.98 -3.38 -15.06
CA THR A 166 -11.13 -3.62 -13.88
C THR A 166 -10.81 -2.31 -13.17
N ALA A 167 -10.53 -1.23 -13.89
CA ALA A 167 -10.33 0.10 -13.30
C ALA A 167 -11.60 0.61 -12.61
N LEU A 168 -12.78 0.43 -13.21
CA LEU A 168 -14.06 0.77 -12.58
C LEU A 168 -14.30 -0.03 -11.30
N LEU A 169 -14.01 -1.33 -11.32
CA LEU A 169 -14.07 -2.17 -10.11
C LEU A 169 -13.10 -1.67 -9.03
N ALA A 170 -11.88 -1.27 -9.40
CA ALA A 170 -10.91 -0.71 -8.47
C ALA A 170 -11.44 0.57 -7.81
N ILE A 171 -12.00 1.48 -8.60
CA ILE A 171 -12.59 2.75 -8.13
C ILE A 171 -13.78 2.46 -7.21
N ALA A 172 -14.69 1.57 -7.60
CA ALA A 172 -15.85 1.20 -6.79
C ALA A 172 -15.43 0.58 -5.45
N THR A 173 -14.45 -0.32 -5.48
CA THR A 173 -13.88 -0.96 -4.29
C THR A 173 -13.23 0.08 -3.37
N TRP A 174 -12.45 0.99 -3.95
CA TRP A 174 -11.82 2.09 -3.20
C TRP A 174 -12.88 2.99 -2.54
N LEU A 175 -13.89 3.45 -3.29
CA LEU A 175 -14.99 4.26 -2.77
C LEU A 175 -15.75 3.54 -1.65
N ALA A 176 -16.05 2.25 -1.80
CA ALA A 176 -16.69 1.46 -0.76
C ALA A 176 -15.85 1.45 0.53
N THR A 177 -14.53 1.29 0.42
CA THR A 177 -13.63 1.36 1.58
C THR A 177 -13.55 2.76 2.20
N VAL A 178 -13.61 3.82 1.39
CA VAL A 178 -13.68 5.21 1.89
C VAL A 178 -14.96 5.41 2.70
N LEU A 179 -16.11 4.98 2.18
CA LEU A 179 -17.40 5.09 2.87
C LEU A 179 -17.42 4.28 4.16
N LEU A 180 -16.87 3.07 4.15
CA LEU A 180 -16.76 2.22 5.34
C LEU A 180 -15.89 2.88 6.41
N ALA A 181 -14.72 3.38 6.02
CA ALA A 181 -13.80 4.07 6.94
C ALA A 181 -14.43 5.35 7.51
N ASP A 182 -15.15 6.12 6.69
CA ASP A 182 -15.86 7.31 7.13
C ASP A 182 -17.00 6.99 8.10
N ARG A 183 -17.76 5.90 7.84
CA ARG A 183 -18.78 5.42 8.77
C ARG A 183 -18.17 5.03 10.11
N MET A 184 -17.07 4.26 10.09
CA MET A 184 -16.33 3.88 11.30
C MET A 184 -15.83 5.11 12.07
N ARG A 185 -15.33 6.14 11.36
CA ARG A 185 -14.94 7.43 11.96
C ARG A 185 -16.12 8.10 12.67
N ARG A 186 -17.29 8.18 12.03
CA ARG A 186 -18.48 8.84 12.60
C ARG A 186 -18.99 8.17 13.88
N VAL A 187 -18.88 6.84 13.97
CA VAL A 187 -19.26 6.09 15.19
C VAL A 187 -18.11 5.92 16.19
N GLY A 188 -16.95 6.56 15.96
CA GLY A 188 -15.79 6.47 16.85
C GLY A 188 -15.09 5.10 16.88
N TYR A 189 -15.39 4.22 15.93
CA TYR A 189 -14.85 2.86 15.87
C TYR A 189 -13.49 2.84 15.17
N ARG A 190 -12.49 2.22 15.82
CA ARG A 190 -11.20 1.92 15.19
C ARG A 190 -11.34 0.68 14.31
N GLY A 191 -10.55 0.60 13.24
CA GLY A 191 -10.64 -0.54 12.34
C GLY A 191 -10.34 -1.87 13.07
N PRO A 192 -11.05 -2.95 12.75
CA PRO A 192 -10.96 -4.23 13.47
C PRO A 192 -9.54 -4.81 13.46
N PHE A 193 -8.81 -4.67 12.35
CA PHE A 193 -7.45 -5.20 12.24
C PHE A 193 -6.41 -4.34 12.96
N GLU A 194 -6.63 -3.03 13.03
CA GLU A 194 -5.84 -2.12 13.87
C GLU A 194 -6.03 -2.44 15.36
N LEU A 195 -7.25 -2.83 15.76
CA LEU A 195 -7.51 -3.31 17.12
C LEU A 195 -6.81 -4.65 17.39
N LEU A 196 -6.86 -5.58 16.43
CA LEU A 196 -6.23 -6.89 16.54
C LEU A 196 -4.70 -6.75 16.70
N ILE A 197 -4.03 -5.99 15.83
CA ILE A 197 -2.58 -5.83 15.91
C ILE A 197 -2.16 -5.14 17.20
N ARG A 198 -2.89 -4.10 17.63
CA ARG A 198 -2.62 -3.42 18.90
C ARG A 198 -2.76 -4.39 20.07
N ARG A 199 -3.78 -5.25 20.05
CA ARG A 199 -3.99 -6.26 21.09
C ARG A 199 -2.83 -7.26 21.14
N ILE A 200 -2.30 -7.70 20.00
CA ILE A 200 -1.18 -8.66 19.92
C ILE A 200 0.13 -7.99 20.35
N THR A 201 0.43 -6.79 19.86
CA THR A 201 1.71 -6.10 20.12
C THR A 201 1.83 -5.57 21.55
N TYR A 202 0.73 -5.08 22.13
CA TYR A 202 0.74 -4.48 23.47
C TYR A 202 0.21 -5.42 24.57
N GLN A 203 0.20 -6.73 24.36
CA GLN A 203 -0.06 -7.64 25.49
C GLN A 203 0.99 -7.39 26.58
N PRO A 204 0.60 -7.21 27.85
CA PRO A 204 1.55 -7.07 28.93
C PRO A 204 2.39 -8.36 29.00
N SER A 205 3.68 -8.25 28.75
CA SER A 205 4.62 -9.32 29.10
C SER A 205 4.52 -9.54 30.61
N MET A 206 3.93 -10.66 31.02
CA MET A 206 3.78 -11.09 32.42
C MET A 206 5.14 -11.38 33.13
N THR A 207 6.26 -10.88 32.62
CA THR A 207 7.61 -11.33 33.02
C THR A 207 8.31 -10.42 34.03
N SER A 208 7.64 -9.42 34.62
CA SER A 208 8.26 -8.58 35.66
C SER A 208 7.64 -8.68 37.06
N ALA A 209 6.61 -9.51 37.27
CA ALA A 209 5.95 -9.61 38.56
C ALA A 209 6.63 -10.55 39.59
N THR A 210 7.62 -11.36 39.19
CA THR A 210 8.19 -12.39 40.09
C THR A 210 9.47 -11.96 40.82
N ARG A 211 10.14 -10.86 40.42
CA ARG A 211 11.46 -10.50 40.99
C ARG A 211 11.43 -9.57 42.21
N SER A 212 10.28 -9.02 42.59
CA SER A 212 10.16 -8.13 43.77
C SER A 212 9.75 -8.86 45.06
N ARG A 213 9.34 -10.13 44.99
CA ARG A 213 8.91 -10.90 46.16
C ARG A 213 10.04 -11.63 46.90
N SER A 214 11.24 -11.72 46.33
CA SER A 214 12.36 -12.46 46.95
C SER A 214 13.41 -11.60 47.67
N SER A 215 13.30 -10.26 47.64
CA SER A 215 14.26 -9.37 48.35
C SER A 215 13.77 -8.87 49.71
N GLY A 216 12.59 -9.28 50.16
CA GLY A 216 11.96 -8.79 51.40
C GLY A 216 12.04 -9.74 52.60
N SER A 217 12.76 -10.86 52.52
CA SER A 217 12.82 -11.85 53.60
C SER A 217 14.25 -12.30 53.89
N ARG A 218 15.10 -11.37 54.30
CA ARG A 218 16.27 -11.64 55.17
C ARG A 218 16.44 -10.44 56.11
N ALA A 219 15.69 -10.47 57.20
CA ALA A 219 16.02 -9.82 58.46
C ALA A 219 16.44 -10.93 59.44
#